data_AF-A0A8H3S0N5-F1
#
_entry.id   AF-A0A8H3S0N5-F1
#
_cell.length_a   1.000
_cell.length_b   1.000
_cell.length_c   1.000
_cell.angle_alpha   90.00
_cell.angle_beta   90.00
_cell.angle_gamma   90.00
#
_symmetry.space_group_name_H-M   'P 1'
#
loop_
_entity.id
_entity.type
_entity.pdbx_description
1 polymer ?
#
loop_
_entity_poly.entity_id
_entity_poly.type
_entity_poly.pdbx_seq_one_letter_code
_entity_poly.pdbx_strand_id
1 'polypeptide(L)'
;MQSAHHLNFRARGIPLTYLTKPDVRELIMSVLPIGPGASVAVHSLAMNPVDCNSKVATLSFHSLPVCLSGGEDQWKFALPSEGDEDGVTTKHTLTLDTHFIGFTPLQDSDEDKCDVDVITLSGLGGHAFGSFKERGGTFMWLRDALPFNFPNARILIYGYDTQTVLSSSFQNLTDLGKRLRTGVKGIRKPSEFRPILFIGHSLGGLVIKEVCIDTAH
;
A
#
# COMPACT_ATOMS: atom_id res chain seq x y z
N MET A 1 -31.27 2.05 1.27
CA MET A 1 -30.43 0.91 1.73
C MET A 1 -28.99 1.37 1.62
N GLN A 2 -28.34 1.70 2.74
CA GLN A 2 -26.93 2.13 2.74
C GLN A 2 -26.07 0.94 2.30
N SER A 3 -25.40 1.06 1.16
CA SER A 3 -24.36 0.11 0.76
C SER A 3 -23.33 0.06 1.88
N ALA A 4 -23.08 -1.12 2.43
CA ALA A 4 -21.92 -1.33 3.30
C ALA A 4 -20.68 -1.00 2.46
N HIS A 5 -20.15 0.21 2.60
CA HIS A 5 -18.89 0.58 1.99
C HIS A 5 -17.82 -0.21 2.73
N HIS A 6 -17.39 -1.33 2.15
CA HIS A 6 -16.22 -2.06 2.60
C HIS A 6 -14.98 -1.20 2.33
N LEU A 7 -14.73 -0.24 3.23
CA LEU A 7 -13.55 0.60 3.23
C LEU A 7 -12.33 -0.25 3.53
N ASN A 8 -11.34 -0.15 2.65
CA ASN A 8 -10.05 -0.80 2.79
C ASN A 8 -9.06 0.26 3.23
N PHE A 9 -8.18 -0.12 4.14
CA PHE A 9 -7.17 0.74 4.72
C PHE A 9 -5.80 0.14 4.45
N ARG A 10 -4.82 1.01 4.31
CA ARG A 10 -3.41 0.69 4.39
C ARG A 10 -2.88 1.15 5.74
N ALA A 11 -2.31 0.24 6.50
CA ALA A 11 -1.50 0.55 7.67
C ALA A 11 -0.04 0.67 7.28
N ARG A 12 0.62 1.75 7.69
CA ARG A 12 2.06 2.01 7.50
C ARG A 12 2.72 2.33 8.84
N GLY A 13 4.01 2.07 8.95
CA GLY A 13 4.76 2.30 10.19
C GLY A 13 4.57 1.19 11.23
N ILE A 14 4.19 -0.01 10.79
CA ILE A 14 4.11 -1.19 11.67
C ILE A 14 5.56 -1.60 12.04
N PRO A 15 5.92 -1.74 13.32
CA PRO A 15 7.27 -2.13 13.72
C PRO A 15 7.66 -3.53 13.22
N LEU A 16 8.96 -3.76 13.04
CA LEU A 16 9.48 -5.04 12.54
C LEU A 16 9.23 -6.22 13.48
N THR A 17 8.99 -5.95 14.77
CA THR A 17 8.67 -6.95 15.80
C THR A 17 7.33 -7.66 15.54
N TYR A 18 6.42 -7.05 14.77
CA TYR A 18 5.14 -7.65 14.39
C TYR A 18 5.30 -8.51 13.14
N LEU A 19 5.45 -9.82 13.34
CA LEU A 19 5.80 -10.77 12.27
C LEU A 19 4.57 -11.34 11.55
N THR A 20 3.44 -11.45 12.24
CA THR A 20 2.25 -12.14 11.70
C THR A 20 1.03 -11.24 11.62
N LYS A 21 0.06 -11.61 10.78
CA LYS A 21 -1.23 -10.90 10.65
C LYS A 21 -2.00 -10.83 11.99
N PRO A 22 -2.04 -11.89 12.84
CA PRO A 22 -2.56 -11.79 14.21
C PRO A 22 -1.86 -10.75 15.06
N ASP A 23 -0.53 -10.67 15.05
CA ASP A 23 0.19 -9.67 15.86
C ASP A 23 -0.20 -8.25 15.44
N VAL A 24 -0.29 -8.00 14.13
CA VAL A 24 -0.74 -6.71 13.61
C VAL A 24 -2.19 -6.44 13.99
N ARG A 25 -3.07 -7.45 13.99
CA ARG A 25 -4.45 -7.30 14.46
C ARG A 25 -4.49 -6.82 15.91
N GLU A 26 -3.71 -7.43 16.80
CA GLU A 26 -3.62 -7.02 18.21
C GLU A 26 -3.04 -5.59 18.35
N LEU A 27 -2.04 -5.23 17.55
CA LEU A 27 -1.52 -3.87 17.48
C LEU A 27 -2.62 -2.86 17.12
N ILE A 28 -3.35 -3.11 16.03
CA ILE A 28 -4.45 -2.23 15.60
C ILE A 28 -5.51 -2.13 16.71
N MET A 29 -5.85 -3.25 17.36
CA MET A 29 -6.84 -3.29 18.44
C MET A 29 -6.41 -2.55 19.70
N SER A 30 -5.12 -2.55 20.03
CA SER A 30 -4.58 -1.83 21.19
C SER A 30 -4.42 -0.32 20.95
N VAL A 31 -4.11 0.08 19.71
CA VAL A 31 -3.83 1.48 19.36
C VAL A 31 -5.10 2.25 19.03
N LEU A 32 -6.07 1.61 18.38
CA LEU A 32 -7.34 2.26 18.06
C LEU A 32 -8.34 2.08 19.21
N PRO A 33 -9.09 3.13 19.59
CA PRO A 33 -10.21 3.01 20.52
C PRO A 33 -11.38 2.31 19.83
N ILE A 34 -11.24 1.01 19.60
CA ILE A 34 -12.23 0.18 18.92
C ILE A 34 -13.32 -0.15 19.94
N GLY A 35 -14.51 0.38 19.72
CA GLY A 35 -15.67 0.09 20.55
C GLY A 35 -16.04 -1.41 20.54
N PRO A 36 -16.78 -1.88 21.56
CA PRO A 36 -17.19 -3.29 21.64
C PRO A 36 -17.94 -3.71 20.35
N GLY A 37 -17.44 -4.75 19.68
CA GLY A 37 -18.04 -5.34 18.48
C GLY A 37 -17.39 -4.95 17.14
N ALA A 38 -16.47 -3.98 17.10
CA ALA A 38 -15.71 -3.71 15.89
C ALA A 38 -14.55 -4.72 15.75
N SER A 39 -14.42 -5.31 14.56
CA SER A 39 -13.36 -6.26 14.25
C SER A 39 -12.58 -5.82 13.02
N VAL A 40 -11.27 -6.08 13.05
CA VAL A 40 -10.36 -5.80 11.94
C VAL A 40 -9.90 -7.12 11.33
N ALA A 41 -9.95 -7.17 10.00
CA ALA A 41 -9.32 -8.22 9.21
C ALA A 41 -8.04 -7.65 8.58
N VAL A 42 -6.91 -8.30 8.86
CA VAL A 42 -5.62 -8.01 8.23
C VAL A 42 -5.46 -8.96 7.05
N HIS A 43 -5.37 -8.42 5.84
CA HIS A 43 -5.37 -9.19 4.60
C HIS A 43 -3.97 -9.44 4.07
N SER A 44 -3.08 -8.45 4.20
CA SER A 44 -1.67 -8.57 3.84
C SER A 44 -0.78 -7.95 4.91
N LEU A 45 0.47 -8.38 4.97
CA LEU A 45 1.54 -7.83 5.79
C LEU A 45 2.83 -8.02 5.01
N ALA A 46 3.65 -6.99 4.87
CA ALA A 46 4.90 -7.05 4.12
C ALA A 46 5.85 -5.96 4.58
N MET A 47 7.14 -6.09 4.22
CA MET A 47 8.12 -5.02 4.41
C MET A 47 7.69 -3.75 3.68
N ASN A 48 7.87 -2.60 4.31
CA ASN A 48 7.62 -1.32 3.66
C ASN A 48 8.75 -1.07 2.63
N PRO A 49 8.42 -0.98 1.33
CA PRO A 49 9.44 -0.87 0.30
C PRO A 49 10.16 0.49 0.30
N VAL A 50 9.59 1.50 0.97
CA VAL A 50 10.15 2.87 1.03
C VAL A 50 10.89 3.13 2.34
N ASP A 51 10.52 2.45 3.42
CA ASP A 51 11.14 2.58 4.75
C ASP A 51 11.43 1.18 5.31
N CYS A 52 12.68 0.74 5.18
CA CYS A 52 13.07 -0.62 5.56
C CYS A 52 12.95 -0.92 7.06
N ASN A 53 12.71 0.08 7.90
CA ASN A 53 12.51 -0.08 9.35
C ASN A 53 11.04 -0.28 9.74
N SER A 54 10.14 -0.41 8.77
CA SER A 54 8.72 -0.66 9.03
C SER A 54 8.10 -1.65 8.06
N LYS A 55 6.88 -2.09 8.41
CA LYS A 55 6.01 -2.93 7.60
C LYS A 55 4.76 -2.16 7.17
N VAL A 56 4.13 -2.66 6.10
CA VAL A 56 2.84 -2.20 5.58
C VAL A 56 1.85 -3.36 5.58
N ALA A 57 0.61 -3.07 5.96
CA ALA A 57 -0.48 -4.03 5.92
C ALA A 57 -1.70 -3.45 5.19
N THR A 58 -2.50 -4.33 4.59
CA THR A 58 -3.85 -3.96 4.14
C THR A 58 -4.88 -4.55 5.08
N LEU A 59 -5.90 -3.77 5.41
CA LEU A 59 -6.90 -4.14 6.40
C LEU A 59 -8.29 -3.63 6.04
N SER A 60 -9.30 -4.28 6.59
CA SER A 60 -10.70 -3.85 6.51
C SER A 60 -11.37 -4.00 7.86
N PHE A 61 -12.26 -3.08 8.19
CA PHE A 61 -13.09 -3.18 9.38
C PHE A 61 -14.46 -3.75 9.03
N HIS A 62 -14.96 -4.67 9.87
CA HIS A 62 -16.34 -5.14 9.77
C HIS A 62 -17.33 -4.00 10.10
N SER A 63 -16.99 -3.22 11.12
CA SER A 63 -17.69 -2.00 11.52
C SER A 63 -16.65 -0.89 11.67
N LEU A 64 -16.84 0.23 10.97
CA LEU A 64 -15.88 1.33 10.98
C LEU A 64 -15.78 1.94 12.40
N PRO A 65 -14.59 1.93 13.03
CA PRO A 65 -14.37 2.60 14.31
C PRO A 65 -14.68 4.08 14.22
N VAL A 66 -15.29 4.67 15.26
CA VAL A 66 -15.68 6.09 15.29
C VAL A 66 -14.49 7.02 15.03
N CYS A 67 -13.30 6.66 15.52
CA CYS A 67 -12.07 7.42 15.28
C CYS A 67 -11.63 7.47 13.80
N LEU A 68 -12.20 6.62 12.93
CA LEU A 68 -11.97 6.59 11.49
C LEU A 68 -13.20 7.04 10.69
N SER A 69 -14.28 7.46 11.37
CA SER A 69 -15.54 7.87 10.73
C SER A 69 -15.56 9.34 10.28
N GLY A 70 -14.42 10.03 10.32
CA GLY A 70 -14.27 11.38 9.76
C GLY A 70 -14.11 11.34 8.24
N GLY A 71 -14.50 12.40 7.53
CA GLY A 71 -14.29 12.54 6.08
C GLY A 71 -12.82 12.69 5.66
N GLU A 72 -11.89 12.37 6.56
CA GLU A 72 -10.46 12.30 6.32
C GLU A 72 -10.13 11.01 5.53
N ASP A 73 -8.95 10.97 4.93
CA ASP A 73 -8.43 9.80 4.21
C ASP A 73 -7.13 9.27 4.82
N GLN A 74 -6.67 9.86 5.93
CA GLN A 74 -5.46 9.47 6.66
C GLN A 74 -5.55 9.82 8.15
N TRP A 75 -5.12 8.90 9.00
CA TRP A 75 -5.07 9.03 10.46
C TRP A 75 -3.72 8.57 10.98
N LYS A 76 -3.25 9.22 12.05
CA LYS A 76 -1.96 8.91 12.69
C LYS A 76 -2.17 8.62 14.17
N PHE A 77 -1.54 7.55 14.63
CA PHE A 77 -1.63 7.08 16.02
C PHE A 77 -0.23 6.85 16.57
N ALA A 78 0.02 7.30 17.79
CA ALA A 78 1.27 7.03 18.48
C ALA A 78 1.32 5.56 18.89
N LEU A 79 2.43 4.87 18.60
CA LEU A 79 2.64 3.52 19.09
C LEU A 79 3.15 3.54 20.54
N PRO A 80 2.84 2.52 21.35
CA PRO A 80 3.44 2.36 22.66
C PRO A 80 4.96 2.26 22.49
N SER A 81 5.72 3.10 23.18
CA SER A 81 7.18 2.97 23.22
C SER A 81 7.53 1.68 23.96
N GLU A 82 8.18 0.74 23.29
CA GLU A 82 9.00 -0.24 23.99
C GLU A 82 10.21 0.53 24.53
N GLY A 83 10.48 0.40 25.83
CA GLY A 83 11.54 1.15 26.48
C GLY A 83 12.89 0.69 25.98
N ASP A 84 13.53 1.48 25.12
CA ASP A 84 14.93 1.27 24.75
C ASP A 84 15.85 1.84 25.85
N GLU A 85 16.82 1.03 26.27
CA GLU A 85 17.89 1.40 27.22
C GLU A 85 18.85 2.48 26.66
N ASP A 86 18.70 2.86 25.38
CA ASP A 86 19.67 3.68 24.65
C ASP A 86 19.11 5.06 24.25
N GLY A 87 18.52 5.79 25.21
CA GLY A 87 18.39 7.26 25.25
C GLY A 87 17.71 8.02 24.08
N VAL A 88 17.35 7.38 22.98
CA VAL A 88 16.75 7.97 21.79
C VAL A 88 15.37 7.34 21.59
N THR A 89 14.36 7.90 22.27
CA THR A 89 12.96 7.49 22.06
C THR A 89 12.50 7.94 20.67
N THR A 90 12.70 7.11 19.64
CA THR A 90 12.01 7.29 18.37
C THR A 90 10.52 7.00 18.58
N LYS A 91 9.69 8.04 18.63
CA LYS A 91 8.23 7.89 18.67
C LYS A 91 7.75 7.27 17.36
N HIS A 92 7.56 5.97 17.34
CA HIS A 92 6.99 5.28 16.19
C HIS A 92 5.52 5.68 16.03
N THR A 93 5.10 5.98 14.81
CA THR A 93 3.73 6.41 14.50
C THR A 93 3.12 5.43 13.50
N LEU A 94 1.98 4.85 13.85
CA LEU A 94 1.16 4.08 12.95
C LEU A 94 0.29 5.03 12.13
N THR A 95 0.35 4.90 10.80
CA THR A 95 -0.51 5.68 9.89
C THR A 95 -1.50 4.75 9.20
N LEU A 96 -2.79 5.06 9.29
CA LEU A 96 -3.83 4.45 8.48
C LEU A 96 -4.20 5.40 7.35
N ASP A 97 -4.31 4.91 6.12
CA ASP A 97 -4.85 5.68 5.01
C ASP A 97 -5.80 4.88 4.13
N THR A 98 -6.77 5.56 3.53
CA THR A 98 -7.71 4.97 2.55
C THR A 98 -7.36 5.31 1.12
N HIS A 99 -6.41 6.23 0.88
CA HIS A 99 -6.06 6.75 -0.45
C HIS A 99 -5.02 5.91 -1.20
N PHE A 100 -4.19 5.11 -0.50
CA PHE A 100 -3.18 4.21 -1.09
C PHE A 100 -2.16 4.91 -2.03
N ILE A 101 -1.82 6.17 -1.77
CA ILE A 101 -0.84 6.93 -2.57
C ILE A 101 0.58 6.43 -2.26
N GLY A 102 1.39 6.24 -3.30
CA GLY A 102 2.70 5.60 -3.23
C GLY A 102 2.61 4.07 -3.31
N PHE A 103 3.72 3.40 -3.02
CA PHE A 103 3.78 1.93 -3.06
C PHE A 103 3.01 1.29 -1.92
N THR A 104 2.30 0.22 -2.25
CA THR A 104 1.67 -0.67 -1.26
C THR A 104 1.96 -2.12 -1.64
N PRO A 105 2.75 -2.85 -0.84
CA PRO A 105 2.92 -4.28 -1.01
C PRO A 105 1.65 -5.02 -0.59
N LEU A 106 1.26 -6.00 -1.40
CA LEU A 106 0.02 -6.76 -1.23
C LEU A 106 0.25 -8.19 -0.73
N GLN A 107 1.50 -8.62 -0.60
CA GLN A 107 1.84 -9.95 -0.12
C GLN A 107 3.13 -9.94 0.70
N ASP A 108 3.22 -10.92 1.60
CA ASP A 108 4.45 -11.20 2.32
C ASP A 108 5.39 -11.98 1.40
N SER A 109 6.31 -11.26 0.78
CA SER A 109 7.34 -11.85 -0.08
C SER A 109 8.68 -11.69 0.60
N ASP A 110 9.36 -12.81 0.80
CA ASP A 110 10.76 -12.86 1.20
C ASP A 110 11.60 -12.17 0.11
N GLU A 111 12.14 -10.99 0.42
CA GLU A 111 12.87 -10.18 -0.57
C GLU A 111 14.04 -10.95 -1.19
N ASP A 112 14.65 -11.87 -0.45
CA ASP A 112 15.82 -12.62 -0.90
C ASP A 112 15.43 -13.77 -1.85
N LYS A 113 14.16 -14.19 -1.85
CA LYS A 113 13.62 -15.24 -2.73
C LYS A 113 12.72 -14.70 -3.84
N CYS A 114 12.70 -13.39 -4.02
CA CYS A 114 11.74 -12.76 -4.92
C CYS A 114 12.22 -12.79 -6.38
N ASP A 115 11.41 -13.39 -7.26
CA ASP A 115 11.76 -13.63 -8.66
C ASP A 115 11.36 -12.48 -9.60
N VAL A 116 10.32 -11.71 -9.24
CA VAL A 116 9.78 -10.62 -10.08
C VAL A 116 9.06 -9.55 -9.26
N ASP A 117 9.26 -8.27 -9.60
CA ASP A 117 8.42 -7.17 -9.12
C ASP A 117 7.18 -7.03 -10.01
N VAL A 118 5.98 -7.09 -9.44
CA VAL A 118 4.74 -6.80 -10.17
C VAL A 118 4.21 -5.46 -9.69
N ILE A 119 4.23 -4.42 -10.52
CA ILE A 119 3.82 -3.07 -10.15
C ILE A 119 2.58 -2.67 -10.95
N THR A 120 1.49 -2.41 -10.23
CA THR A 120 0.18 -2.17 -10.84
C THR A 120 -0.32 -0.75 -10.60
N LEU A 121 -0.84 -0.11 -11.65
CA LEU A 121 -1.32 1.28 -11.65
C LEU A 121 -2.77 1.38 -12.17
N SER A 122 -3.61 2.08 -11.41
CA SER A 122 -4.99 2.39 -11.80
C SER A 122 -5.05 3.43 -12.94
N GLY A 123 -6.23 3.60 -13.53
CA GLY A 123 -6.47 4.62 -14.54
C GLY A 123 -6.95 5.95 -13.97
N LEU A 124 -7.25 6.89 -14.87
CA LEU A 124 -7.80 8.21 -14.55
C LEU A 124 -9.09 8.11 -13.73
N GLY A 125 -9.21 8.89 -12.65
CA GLY A 125 -10.32 8.80 -11.69
C GLY A 125 -10.42 7.47 -10.93
N GLY A 126 -9.47 6.55 -11.12
CA GLY A 126 -9.45 5.23 -10.48
C GLY A 126 -8.73 5.25 -9.15
N HIS A 127 -9.33 4.62 -8.13
CA HIS A 127 -8.70 4.41 -6.83
C HIS A 127 -7.63 3.31 -6.90
N ALA A 128 -6.43 3.55 -6.37
CA ALA A 128 -5.28 2.64 -6.53
C ALA A 128 -5.55 1.20 -6.09
N PHE A 129 -6.22 1.03 -4.94
CA PHE A 129 -6.66 -0.29 -4.47
C PHE A 129 -8.01 -0.71 -5.08
N GLY A 130 -8.92 0.26 -5.20
CA GLY A 130 -10.33 0.01 -5.53
C GLY A 130 -10.54 -0.42 -6.99
N SER A 131 -9.68 0.02 -7.91
CA SER A 131 -9.73 -0.36 -9.32
C SER A 131 -9.52 -1.85 -9.58
N PHE A 132 -8.91 -2.57 -8.63
CA PHE A 132 -8.61 -4.00 -8.75
C PHE A 132 -9.40 -4.85 -7.74
N LYS A 133 -10.31 -4.22 -6.99
CA LYS A 133 -11.22 -4.89 -6.06
C LYS A 133 -12.56 -5.16 -6.73
N GLU A 134 -13.19 -6.28 -6.39
CA GLU A 134 -14.56 -6.55 -6.79
C GLU A 134 -15.52 -5.46 -6.27
N ARG A 135 -16.60 -5.24 -7.02
CA ARG A 135 -17.63 -4.27 -6.61
C ARG A 135 -18.48 -4.86 -5.50
N GLY A 136 -18.65 -4.11 -4.41
CA GLY A 136 -19.51 -4.51 -3.28
C GLY A 136 -18.92 -5.60 -2.37
N GLY A 137 -17.74 -6.14 -2.68
CA GLY A 137 -17.07 -7.15 -1.86
C GLY A 137 -15.69 -6.71 -1.35
N THR A 138 -14.96 -7.69 -0.82
CA THR A 138 -13.63 -7.52 -0.21
C THR A 138 -12.52 -8.11 -1.07
N PHE A 139 -12.86 -8.96 -2.05
CA PHE A 139 -11.89 -9.64 -2.88
C PHE A 139 -11.17 -8.66 -3.81
N MET A 140 -9.84 -8.69 -3.78
CA MET A 140 -8.95 -7.89 -4.59
C MET A 140 -7.94 -8.81 -5.24
N TRP A 141 -8.08 -9.07 -6.54
CA TRP A 141 -7.41 -10.21 -7.19
C TRP A 141 -5.87 -10.15 -7.16
N LEU A 142 -5.27 -8.95 -7.13
CA LEU A 142 -3.81 -8.79 -6.98
C LEU A 142 -3.33 -9.23 -5.58
N ARG A 143 -4.17 -9.10 -4.56
CA ARG A 143 -3.88 -9.49 -3.17
C ARG A 143 -4.34 -10.91 -2.86
N ASP A 144 -5.48 -11.33 -3.40
CA ASP A 144 -6.21 -12.51 -2.94
C ASP A 144 -6.16 -13.70 -3.91
N ALA A 145 -5.66 -13.51 -5.13
CA ALA A 145 -5.51 -14.61 -6.10
C ALA A 145 -4.08 -14.70 -6.64
N LEU A 146 -3.52 -13.57 -7.09
CA LEU A 146 -2.22 -13.55 -7.74
C LEU A 146 -1.07 -14.14 -6.88
N PRO A 147 -1.00 -13.92 -5.56
CA PRO A 147 0.02 -14.55 -4.71
C PRO A 147 0.00 -16.09 -4.72
N PHE A 148 -1.18 -16.70 -4.89
CA PHE A 148 -1.29 -18.16 -4.90
C PHE A 148 -0.67 -18.77 -6.17
N ASN A 149 -0.76 -18.07 -7.30
CA ASN A 149 -0.16 -18.51 -8.55
C ASN A 149 1.32 -18.12 -8.67
N PHE A 150 1.73 -17.03 -8.02
CA PHE A 150 3.09 -16.48 -8.10
C PHE A 150 3.62 -16.13 -6.69
N PRO A 151 3.91 -17.16 -5.84
CA PRO A 151 4.26 -16.95 -4.44
C PRO A 151 5.57 -16.18 -4.23
N ASN A 152 6.49 -16.25 -5.20
CA ASN A 152 7.78 -15.56 -5.16
C ASN A 152 7.76 -14.18 -5.84
N ALA A 153 6.62 -13.73 -6.38
CA ALA A 153 6.54 -12.36 -6.87
C ALA A 153 6.66 -11.36 -5.69
N ARG A 154 6.89 -10.09 -5.95
CA ARG A 154 6.60 -8.99 -5.04
C ARG A 154 5.52 -8.13 -5.68
N ILE A 155 4.28 -8.32 -5.24
CA ILE A 155 3.12 -7.64 -5.83
C ILE A 155 2.89 -6.31 -5.12
N LEU A 156 2.89 -5.24 -5.92
CA LEU A 156 2.79 -3.86 -5.49
C LEU A 156 1.70 -3.15 -6.30
N ILE A 157 0.92 -2.30 -5.63
CA ILE A 157 0.20 -1.21 -6.30
C ILE A 157 0.95 0.10 -6.07
N TYR A 158 0.89 1.00 -7.05
CA TYR A 158 1.37 2.36 -6.90
C TYR A 158 0.22 3.34 -7.10
N GLY A 159 -0.21 3.99 -6.01
CA GLY A 159 -1.20 5.05 -6.08
C GLY A 159 -0.58 6.39 -6.44
N TYR A 160 -1.27 7.13 -7.29
CA TYR A 160 -0.91 8.48 -7.68
C TYR A 160 -2.17 9.31 -7.81
N ASP A 161 -2.01 10.63 -7.90
CA ASP A 161 -3.15 11.52 -8.11
C ASP A 161 -3.69 11.34 -9.53
N THR A 162 -4.81 10.64 -9.63
CA THR A 162 -5.48 10.32 -10.90
C THR A 162 -6.49 11.38 -11.31
N GLN A 163 -6.74 12.43 -10.50
CA GLN A 163 -7.76 13.44 -10.76
C GLN A 163 -7.18 14.71 -11.39
N THR A 164 -5.99 15.12 -10.96
CA THR A 164 -5.30 16.31 -11.49
C THR A 164 -4.83 16.17 -12.94
N VAL A 165 -4.85 14.96 -13.50
CA VAL A 165 -4.48 14.73 -14.91
C VAL A 165 -5.60 15.16 -15.87
N LEU A 166 -6.86 15.21 -15.44
CA LEU A 166 -7.97 15.67 -16.29
C LEU A 166 -7.89 17.16 -16.64
N SER A 167 -7.19 17.97 -15.85
CA SER A 167 -7.15 19.43 -16.00
C SER A 167 -5.92 19.95 -16.74
N SER A 168 -4.92 19.11 -17.04
CA SER A 168 -3.61 19.63 -17.48
C SER A 168 -2.78 18.70 -18.38
N SER A 169 -1.86 19.35 -19.11
CA SER A 169 -1.15 18.94 -20.32
C SER A 169 -0.22 17.71 -20.20
N PHE A 170 0.44 17.35 -21.32
CA PHE A 170 1.50 16.33 -21.37
C PHE A 170 2.58 16.48 -20.29
N GLN A 171 2.87 17.70 -19.83
CA GLN A 171 3.85 17.96 -18.78
C GLN A 171 3.52 17.19 -17.48
N ASN A 172 2.23 17.09 -17.12
CA ASN A 172 1.80 16.35 -15.94
C ASN A 172 2.04 14.84 -16.07
N LEU A 173 1.87 14.29 -17.28
CA LEU A 173 2.08 12.87 -17.53
C LEU A 173 3.57 12.51 -17.38
N THR A 174 4.46 13.33 -17.95
CA THR A 174 5.91 13.16 -17.80
C THR A 174 6.35 13.28 -16.34
N ASP A 175 5.77 14.22 -15.58
CA ASP A 175 6.08 14.36 -14.15
C ASP A 175 5.59 13.15 -13.32
N LEU A 176 4.42 12.59 -13.65
CA LEU A 176 3.96 11.33 -13.06
C LEU A 176 4.90 10.16 -13.40
N GLY A 177 5.35 10.07 -14.64
CA GLY A 177 6.34 9.09 -15.08
C GLY A 177 7.65 9.21 -14.30
N LYS A 178 8.19 10.43 -14.18
CA LYS A 178 9.40 10.72 -13.39
C LYS A 178 9.23 10.35 -11.92
N ARG A 179 8.09 10.67 -11.30
CA ARG A 179 7.80 10.30 -9.91
C ARG A 179 7.74 8.79 -9.71
N LEU A 180 7.02 8.07 -10.58
CA LEU A 180 6.98 6.61 -10.55
C LEU A 180 8.39 6.03 -10.71
N ARG A 181 9.16 6.54 -11.67
CA ARG A 181 10.53 6.11 -11.96
C ARG A 181 11.46 6.27 -10.75
N THR A 182 11.45 7.45 -10.13
CA THR A 182 12.22 7.72 -8.90
C THR A 182 11.77 6.79 -7.78
N GLY A 183 10.46 6.59 -7.64
CA GLY A 183 9.92 5.63 -6.68
C GLY A 183 10.42 4.21 -6.92
N VAL A 184 10.34 3.70 -8.16
CA VAL A 184 10.82 2.36 -8.54
C VAL A 184 12.31 2.20 -8.25
N LYS A 185 13.13 3.23 -8.54
CA LYS A 185 14.55 3.23 -8.18
C LYS A 185 14.77 3.19 -6.67
N GLY A 186 13.94 3.87 -5.89
CA GLY A 186 14.05 3.92 -4.43
C GLY A 186 13.70 2.61 -3.72
N ILE A 187 12.79 1.81 -4.28
CA ILE A 187 12.34 0.54 -3.69
C ILE A 187 13.14 -0.69 -4.13
N ARG A 188 14.23 -0.47 -4.88
CA ARG A 188 15.07 -1.52 -5.45
C ARG A 188 16.49 -1.38 -4.97
N LYS A 189 17.12 -2.50 -4.63
CA LYS A 189 18.53 -2.51 -4.23
C LYS A 189 19.40 -2.35 -5.48
N PRO A 190 20.53 -1.60 -5.43
CA PRO A 190 21.41 -1.44 -6.60
C PRO A 190 21.94 -2.75 -7.20
N SER A 191 22.07 -3.80 -6.39
CA SER A 191 22.51 -5.13 -6.79
C SER A 191 21.38 -6.05 -7.29
N GLU A 192 20.13 -5.58 -7.30
CA GLU A 192 18.95 -6.39 -7.57
C GLU A 192 18.61 -6.41 -9.07
N PHE A 193 18.91 -7.52 -9.74
CA PHE A 193 18.61 -7.75 -11.16
C PHE A 193 17.19 -8.29 -11.42
N ARG A 194 16.30 -8.20 -10.42
CA ARG A 194 14.94 -8.75 -10.50
C ARG A 194 14.12 -8.09 -11.64
N PRO A 195 13.50 -8.82 -12.57
CA PRO A 195 12.64 -8.21 -13.58
C PRO A 195 11.45 -7.45 -12.98
N ILE A 196 10.92 -6.46 -13.70
CA ILE A 196 9.70 -5.73 -13.35
C ILE A 196 8.63 -6.02 -14.40
N LEU A 197 7.47 -6.49 -13.94
CA LEU A 197 6.23 -6.58 -14.71
C LEU A 197 5.31 -5.42 -14.32
N PHE A 198 5.07 -4.52 -15.26
CA PHE A 198 4.09 -3.45 -15.07
C PHE A 198 2.70 -3.87 -15.54
N ILE A 199 1.67 -3.53 -14.77
CA ILE A 199 0.26 -3.67 -15.15
C ILE A 199 -0.38 -2.28 -15.07
N GLY A 200 -0.69 -1.70 -16.22
CA GLY A 200 -1.32 -0.39 -16.31
C GLY A 200 -2.74 -0.46 -16.84
N HIS A 201 -3.71 0.08 -16.12
CA HIS A 201 -5.06 0.28 -16.65
C HIS A 201 -5.22 1.70 -17.23
N SER A 202 -5.59 1.82 -18.51
CA SER A 202 -5.85 3.11 -19.17
C SER A 202 -4.69 4.11 -18.96
N LEU A 203 -4.93 5.26 -18.32
CA LEU A 203 -3.89 6.26 -17.99
C LEU A 203 -2.67 5.65 -17.27
N GLY A 204 -2.86 4.65 -16.41
CA GLY A 204 -1.75 3.98 -15.74
C GLY A 204 -0.73 3.40 -16.73
N GLY A 205 -1.20 2.91 -17.88
CA GLY A 205 -0.33 2.42 -18.97
C GLY A 205 0.47 3.54 -19.64
N LEU A 206 -0.10 4.75 -19.76
CA LEU A 206 0.63 5.92 -20.27
C LEU A 206 1.71 6.39 -19.29
N VAL A 207 1.42 6.38 -17.98
CA VAL A 207 2.41 6.70 -16.95
C VAL A 207 3.57 5.70 -16.97
N ILE A 208 3.26 4.40 -17.10
CA ILE A 208 4.28 3.35 -17.26
C ILE A 208 5.12 3.57 -18.51
N LYS A 209 4.51 3.94 -19.64
CA LYS A 209 5.22 4.22 -20.88
C LYS A 209 6.28 5.31 -20.70
N GLU A 210 5.96 6.38 -19.98
CA GLU A 210 6.93 7.45 -19.67
C GLU A 210 8.14 6.91 -18.87
N VAL A 211 7.93 5.97 -17.94
CA VAL A 211 9.04 5.33 -17.22
C VAL A 211 9.98 4.60 -18.17
N CYS A 212 9.43 3.89 -19.15
CA CYS A 212 10.18 3.05 -20.08
C CYS A 212 10.96 3.87 -21.13
N ILE A 213 10.38 4.94 -21.66
CA ILE A 213 11.04 5.82 -22.65
C ILE A 213 12.31 6.42 -22.05
N ASP A 214 12.18 6.92 -20.82
CA ASP A 214 13.22 7.70 -20.18
C ASP A 214 14.40 6.80 -19.71
N THR A 215 14.21 5.46 -19.61
CA THR A 215 15.25 4.43 -19.33
C THR A 215 16.08 4.01 -20.53
N ALA A 216 15.76 4.46 -21.74
CA ALA A 216 16.54 4.17 -22.94
C ALA A 216 17.69 5.18 -23.19
N HIS A 217 17.95 6.08 -22.23
CA HIS A 217 19.06 7.03 -22.21
C HIS A 217 19.85 6.90 -20.90
#